data_AF-A0A9E1IFQ1-F1
#
_entry.id   AF-A0A9E1IFQ1-F1
#
_cell.length_a   1.000
_cell.length_b   1.000
_cell.length_c   1.000
_cell.angle_alpha   90.00
_cell.angle_beta   90.00
_cell.angle_gamma   90.00
#
_symmetry.space_group_name_H-M   'P 1'
#
loop_
_entity.id
_entity.type
_entity.pdbx_description
1 polymer ?
#
loop_
_entity_poly.entity_id
_entity_poly.type
_entity_poly.pdbx_seq_one_letter_code
_entity_poly.pdbx_strand_id
1 'polypeptide(L)'
;MSRSIAAIIVLILLLSASAAFVASSSPDGLERVAEDLGFAEHETTYFSAPMEDYAMPRVPGGLSGVLAGVLGTVLVGGATFALGKLLSRRKANS
;
A
#
# COMPACT_ATOMS: atom_id res chain seq x y z
N MET A 1 8.31 -20.23 -14.30
CA MET A 1 8.68 -19.34 -13.18
C MET A 1 9.67 -20.10 -12.31
N SER A 2 10.83 -19.52 -11.97
CA SER A 2 11.79 -20.25 -11.13
C SER A 2 11.22 -20.42 -9.71
N ARG A 3 11.57 -21.51 -9.04
CA ARG A 3 11.14 -21.78 -7.65
C ARG A 3 11.49 -20.62 -6.71
N SER A 4 12.63 -19.97 -6.95
CA SER A 4 13.09 -18.81 -6.17
C SER A 4 12.20 -17.57 -6.34
N ILE A 5 11.73 -17.29 -7.56
CA ILE A 5 10.81 -16.15 -7.81
C ILE A 5 9.48 -16.39 -7.08
N ALA A 6 8.96 -17.61 -7.15
CA ALA A 6 7.73 -17.96 -6.43
C ALA A 6 7.89 -17.78 -4.91
N ALA A 7 9.02 -18.21 -4.34
CA ALA A 7 9.31 -18.03 -2.92
C ALA A 7 9.39 -16.54 -2.51
N ILE A 8 10.01 -15.70 -3.34
CA ILE A 8 10.09 -14.25 -3.08
C ILE A 8 8.70 -13.61 -3.11
N ILE A 9 7.85 -13.96 -4.07
CA ILE A 9 6.48 -13.44 -4.14
C ILE A 9 5.69 -13.83 -2.89
N VAL A 10 5.78 -15.10 -2.46
CA VAL A 10 5.12 -15.55 -1.22
C VAL A 10 5.64 -14.77 -0.01
N LEU A 11 6.95 -14.59 0.10
CA LEU A 11 7.54 -13.81 1.20
C LEU A 11 7.02 -12.36 1.21
N ILE A 12 6.96 -11.70 0.05
CA ILE A 12 6.44 -10.34 -0.06
C ILE A 12 4.97 -10.26 0.40
N LEU A 13 4.13 -11.22 -0.01
CA LEU A 13 2.72 -11.25 0.39
C LEU A 13 2.57 -11.50 1.89
N LEU A 14 3.39 -12.36 2.48
CA LEU A 14 3.40 -12.60 3.92
C LEU A 14 3.80 -11.35 4.70
N LEU A 15 4.89 -10.68 4.28
CA LEU A 15 5.34 -9.44 4.91
C LEU A 15 4.28 -8.35 4.83
N SER A 16 3.68 -8.17 3.65
CA SER A 16 2.60 -7.21 3.41
C SER A 16 1.38 -7.49 4.30
N ALA A 17 0.97 -8.75 4.43
CA ALA A 17 -0.14 -9.14 5.29
C ALA A 17 0.17 -8.97 6.79
N SER A 18 1.41 -9.22 7.21
CA SER A 18 1.81 -9.08 8.62
C SER A 18 2.04 -7.63 9.06
N ALA A 19 2.33 -6.72 8.11
CA ALA A 19 2.74 -5.35 8.42
C ALA A 19 1.71 -4.59 9.27
N ALA A 20 0.41 -4.79 9.00
CA ALA A 20 -0.67 -4.12 9.72
C ALA A 20 -0.71 -4.45 11.22
N PHE A 21 -0.21 -5.62 11.64
CA PHE A 21 -0.18 -6.01 13.06
C PHE A 21 1.00 -5.40 13.83
N VAL A 22 2.02 -4.92 13.12
CA VAL A 22 3.22 -4.29 13.70
C VAL A 22 3.18 -2.77 13.55
N ALA A 23 2.26 -2.25 12.72
CA ALA A 23 2.07 -0.82 12.53
C ALA A 23 1.70 -0.14 13.86
N SER A 24 2.41 0.96 14.15
CA SER A 24 2.12 1.78 15.33
C SER A 24 0.79 2.52 15.17
N SER A 25 0.04 2.66 16.25
CA SER A 25 -1.18 3.49 16.29
C SER A 25 -0.91 4.94 16.72
N SER A 26 0.35 5.30 16.99
CA SER A 26 0.72 6.67 17.34
C SER A 26 0.73 7.58 16.10
N PRO A 27 0.40 8.88 16.25
CA PRO A 27 0.46 9.84 15.16
C PRO A 27 1.88 9.92 14.60
N ASP A 28 1.97 10.14 13.30
CA ASP A 28 3.26 10.31 12.64
C ASP A 28 3.88 11.68 12.96
N GLY A 29 5.09 11.95 12.46
CA GLY A 29 5.79 13.20 12.76
C GLY A 29 5.08 14.45 12.21
N LEU A 30 4.33 14.35 11.11
CA LEU A 30 3.62 15.48 10.54
C LEU A 30 2.34 15.74 11.33
N GLU A 31 1.60 14.69 11.64
CA GLU A 31 0.37 14.73 12.43
C GLU A 31 0.67 15.23 13.85
N ARG A 32 1.72 14.73 14.49
CA ARG A 32 2.13 15.18 15.83
C ARG A 32 2.49 16.67 15.85
N VAL A 33 3.19 17.17 14.83
CA VAL A 33 3.52 18.60 14.72
C VAL A 33 2.26 19.42 14.47
N ALA A 34 1.32 18.92 13.68
CA ALA A 34 0.04 19.57 13.42
C ALA A 34 -0.84 19.67 14.68
N GLU A 35 -0.85 18.63 15.51
CA GLU A 35 -1.49 18.63 16.82
C GLU A 35 -0.81 19.64 17.76
N ASP A 36 0.52 19.56 17.91
CA ASP A 36 1.28 20.38 18.86
C ASP A 36 1.20 21.88 18.53
N LEU A 37 1.10 22.23 17.24
CA LEU A 37 0.95 23.62 16.76
C LEU A 37 -0.50 24.04 16.54
N GLY A 38 -1.48 23.15 16.76
CA GLY A 38 -2.91 23.45 16.71
C GLY A 38 -3.49 23.71 15.32
N PHE A 39 -2.82 23.27 14.25
CA PHE A 39 -3.32 23.43 12.88
C PHE A 39 -3.90 22.15 12.27
N ALA A 40 -3.90 21.03 13.00
CA ALA A 40 -4.56 19.79 12.56
C ALA A 40 -6.05 20.03 12.21
N GLU A 41 -6.77 20.84 13.00
CA GLU A 41 -8.18 21.15 12.73
C GLU A 41 -8.41 22.05 11.49
N HIS A 42 -7.35 22.65 10.96
CA HIS A 42 -7.40 23.48 9.76
C HIS A 42 -7.07 22.68 8.49
N GLU A 43 -6.90 21.35 8.60
CA GLU A 43 -6.67 20.49 7.45
C GLU A 43 -7.87 20.51 6.51
N THR A 44 -7.63 20.85 5.24
CA THR A 44 -8.65 20.88 4.19
C THR A 44 -8.38 19.78 3.17
N THR A 45 -9.24 18.76 3.15
CA THR A 45 -9.18 17.69 2.15
C THR A 45 -9.90 18.12 0.87
N TYR A 46 -9.14 18.35 -0.21
CA TYR A 46 -9.72 18.66 -1.53
C TYR A 46 -10.16 17.41 -2.30
N PHE A 47 -9.46 16.29 -2.09
CA PHE A 47 -9.73 15.01 -2.72
C PHE A 47 -9.63 13.91 -1.67
N SER A 48 -10.75 13.26 -1.36
CA SER A 48 -10.75 12.11 -0.46
C SER A 48 -10.04 10.92 -1.10
N ALA A 49 -9.17 10.26 -0.34
CA ALA A 49 -8.53 9.05 -0.82
C ALA A 49 -9.55 7.90 -0.85
N PRO A 50 -9.45 6.96 -1.80
CA PRO A 50 -10.34 5.80 -1.84
C PRO A 50 -10.24 4.90 -0.58
N MET A 51 -9.14 5.00 0.15
CA MET A 51 -8.80 4.22 1.34
C MET A 51 -8.01 5.08 2.33
N GLU A 52 -8.65 6.13 2.87
CA GLU A 52 -8.08 6.94 3.95
C GLU A 52 -7.68 6.04 5.13
N ASP A 53 -6.48 6.25 5.67
CA ASP A 53 -5.88 5.44 6.75
C ASP A 53 -5.93 3.92 6.52
N TYR A 54 -5.87 3.49 5.26
CA TYR A 54 -5.99 2.08 4.86
C TYR A 54 -7.33 1.43 5.24
N ALA A 55 -8.33 2.25 5.58
CA ALA A 55 -9.66 1.78 5.95
C ALA A 55 -10.43 1.29 4.71
N MET A 56 -11.05 0.13 4.85
CA MET A 56 -11.91 -0.46 3.83
C MET A 56 -13.38 -0.41 4.28
N PRO A 57 -14.31 0.02 3.40
CA PRO A 57 -15.72 0.00 3.71
C PRO A 57 -16.16 -1.42 4.11
N ARG A 58 -16.83 -1.55 5.26
CA ARG A 58 -17.39 -2.81 5.78
C ARG A 58 -16.34 -3.85 6.24
N VAL A 59 -15.09 -3.45 6.47
CA VAL A 59 -14.04 -4.32 7.04
C VAL A 59 -13.59 -3.77 8.41
N PRO A 60 -13.50 -4.59 9.46
CA PRO A 60 -13.04 -4.15 10.78
C PRO A 60 -11.54 -3.78 10.77
N GLY A 61 -11.17 -2.79 11.59
CA GLY A 61 -9.92 -2.03 11.50
C GLY A 61 -8.65 -2.84 11.22
N GLY A 62 -8.34 -3.85 12.03
CA GLY A 62 -7.12 -4.64 11.84
C GLY A 62 -7.07 -5.44 10.52
N LEU A 63 -8.23 -5.91 10.03
CA LEU A 63 -8.30 -6.62 8.74
C LEU A 63 -8.25 -5.66 7.55
N SER A 64 -8.67 -4.41 7.73
CA SER A 64 -8.64 -3.42 6.64
C SER A 64 -7.22 -3.11 6.19
N GLY A 65 -6.29 -2.87 7.12
CA GLY A 65 -4.87 -2.63 6.81
C GLY A 65 -4.19 -3.82 6.14
N VAL A 66 -4.50 -5.05 6.55
CA VAL A 66 -3.99 -6.28 5.91
C VAL A 66 -4.45 -6.35 4.45
N LEU A 67 -5.74 -6.16 4.21
CA LEU A 67 -6.30 -6.20 2.86
C LEU A 67 -5.76 -5.07 2.00
N ALA A 68 -5.66 -3.86 2.54
CA ALA A 68 -5.11 -2.70 1.88
C ALA A 68 -3.66 -2.94 1.42
N GLY A 69 -2.81 -3.44 2.32
CA GLY A 69 -1.41 -3.74 2.03
C GLY A 69 -1.27 -4.78 0.93
N VAL A 70 -1.97 -5.91 1.06
CA VAL A 70 -1.92 -7.00 0.08
C VAL A 70 -2.43 -6.55 -1.29
N LEU A 71 -3.57 -5.85 -1.32
CA LEU A 71 -4.15 -5.37 -2.57
C LEU A 71 -3.26 -4.34 -3.25
N GLY A 72 -2.74 -3.36 -2.51
CA GLY A 72 -1.78 -2.38 -3.03
C GLY A 72 -0.53 -3.05 -3.59
N THR A 73 0.00 -4.04 -2.89
CA THR A 73 1.17 -4.82 -3.32
C THR A 73 0.93 -5.56 -4.63
N VAL A 74 -0.20 -6.26 -4.75
CA VAL A 74 -0.58 -6.99 -5.97
C VAL A 74 -0.83 -6.03 -7.13
N LEU A 75 -1.51 -4.90 -6.88
CA LEU A 75 -1.81 -3.91 -7.91
C LEU A 75 -0.54 -3.27 -8.47
N VAL A 76 0.33 -2.73 -7.62
CA VAL A 76 1.56 -2.06 -8.04
C VAL A 76 2.54 -3.07 -8.68
N GLY A 77 2.71 -4.24 -8.06
CA GLY A 77 3.57 -5.30 -8.60
C GLY A 77 3.08 -5.80 -9.95
N GLY A 78 1.78 -6.05 -10.08
CA GLY A 78 1.14 -6.46 -11.33
C GLY A 78 1.24 -5.40 -12.42
N ALA A 79 0.97 -4.14 -12.10
CA ALA A 79 1.07 -3.02 -13.03
C ALA A 79 2.51 -2.84 -13.54
N THR A 80 3.49 -2.88 -12.64
CA THR A 80 4.91 -2.74 -12.99
C THR A 80 5.38 -3.90 -13.87
N PHE A 81 4.98 -5.13 -13.55
CA PHE A 81 5.28 -6.30 -14.37
C PHE A 81 4.63 -6.22 -15.77
N ALA A 82 3.36 -5.81 -15.84
CA ALA A 82 2.64 -5.65 -17.10
C ALA A 82 3.29 -4.57 -17.98
N LEU A 83 3.65 -3.43 -17.37
CA LEU A 83 4.34 -2.34 -18.06
C LEU A 83 5.70 -2.78 -18.59
N GLY A 84 6.50 -3.45 -17.76
CA GLY A 84 7.80 -4.00 -18.17
C GLY A 84 7.66 -4.94 -19.37
N LYS A 85 6.68 -5.85 -19.33
CA LYS A 85 6.40 -6.78 -20.44
C LYS A 85 5.95 -6.05 -21.72
N LEU A 86 5.13 -5.01 -21.60
CA LEU A 86 4.68 -4.20 -22.74
C LEU A 86 5.85 -3.46 -23.40
N LEU A 87 6.74 -2.88 -22.59
CA LEU A 87 7.92 -2.15 -23.07
C LEU A 87 8.96 -3.10 -23.70
N SER A 88 9.21 -4.27 -23.12
CA SER A 88 10.12 -5.27 -23.71
C SER A 88 9.62 -5.81 -25.04
N ARG A 89 8.30 -5.94 -25.23
CA ARG A 89 7.71 -6.33 -26.53
C ARG A 89 7.92 -5.30 -27.62
N ARG A 90 7.92 -4.00 -27.30
CA ARG A 90 8.20 -2.94 -28.28
C ARG A 90 9.64 -2.98 -28.76
N LYS A 91 10.59 -3.23 -27.86
CA LYS A 91 12.02 -3.37 -28.22
C LYS A 91 12.30 -4.57 -29.13
N ALA A 92 11.52 -5.64 -29.03
CA ALA A 92 11.67 -6.81 -29.89
C ALA A 92 11.06 -6.62 -31.30
N ASN A 93 10.17 -5.63 -31.47
CA ASN A 93 9.49 -5.30 -32.73
C ASN A 93 10.06 -4.05 -33.41
N SER A 94 11.17 -3.49 -32.93
CA SER A 94 11.96 -2.42 -33.53
C SER A 94 13.35 -2.94 -33.86
#